data_AF-A0A972XMB6-F1
#
_entry.id   AF-A0A972XMB6-F1
#
_cell.length_a   1.000
_cell.length_b   1.000
_cell.length_c   1.000
_cell.angle_alpha   90.00
_cell.angle_beta   90.00
_cell.angle_gamma   90.00
#
_symmetry.space_group_name_H-M   'P 1'
#
loop_
_entity.id
_entity.type
_entity.pdbx_description
1 polymer ?
#
loop_
_entity_poly.entity_id
_entity_poly.type
_entity_poly.pdbx_seq_one_letter_code
_entity_poly.pdbx_strand_id
1 'polypeptide(L)'
;MIHMLDQFTITNPFPGLRAFEEDEDILFFGREKQIDELVKKLRTTRLIAVIGSSGSGKSSLIKSGLIPNLQSGFMSGAGSNWRICSFKPGSDPIKNLVDGLVKPGALEDEEIPTDLLTNLYESSLRRSSNGLIEVYKQSGIEKHNNLLILVDQFEEIFRFSKFESDSRDGKRDSVAFINLMLKAAK
;
A
#
# COMPACT_ATOMS: atom_id res chain seq x y z
N MET A 1 31.64 -11.04 46.07
CA MET A 1 31.52 -9.83 45.23
C MET A 1 31.15 -10.31 43.84
N ILE A 2 29.85 -10.34 43.54
CA ILE A 2 29.28 -10.89 42.31
C ILE A 2 29.31 -9.76 41.27
N HIS A 3 30.08 -9.94 40.19
CA HIS A 3 30.07 -9.01 39.07
C HIS A 3 28.73 -9.13 38.32
N MET A 4 27.99 -8.01 38.24
CA MET A 4 26.86 -7.81 37.34
C MET A 4 27.32 -8.01 35.90
N LEU A 5 26.68 -8.94 35.19
CA LEU A 5 26.74 -8.99 33.73
C LEU A 5 25.99 -7.77 33.21
N ASP A 6 26.71 -6.91 32.51
CA ASP A 6 26.19 -5.75 31.81
C ASP A 6 25.11 -6.22 30.82
N GLN A 7 23.92 -5.63 30.91
CA GLN A 7 22.83 -5.91 29.99
C GLN A 7 23.22 -5.40 28.61
N PHE A 8 23.61 -6.30 27.70
CA PHE A 8 23.65 -5.99 26.27
C PHE A 8 22.23 -5.65 25.83
N THR A 9 21.92 -4.36 25.76
CA THR A 9 20.74 -3.88 25.04
C THR A 9 21.01 -4.10 23.56
N ILE A 10 20.40 -5.16 23.01
CA ILE A 10 20.37 -5.35 21.56
C ILE A 10 19.47 -4.23 21.02
N THR A 11 20.08 -3.12 20.63
CA THR A 11 19.41 -2.06 19.89
C THR A 11 18.97 -2.63 18.56
N ASN A 12 17.66 -2.57 18.29
CA ASN A 12 17.10 -3.01 17.01
C ASN A 12 17.73 -2.14 15.90
N PRO A 13 18.51 -2.72 14.98
CA PRO A 13 19.29 -1.93 14.01
C PRO A 13 18.42 -1.31 12.92
N PHE A 14 17.12 -1.59 12.88
CA PHE A 14 16.21 -1.04 11.88
C PHE A 14 15.46 0.18 12.44
N PRO A 15 15.47 1.34 11.73
CA PRO A 15 14.91 2.62 12.23
C PRO A 15 13.37 2.67 12.27
N GLY A 16 12.69 1.56 11.99
CA GLY A 16 11.23 1.49 12.01
C GLY A 16 10.59 2.28 10.86
N LEU A 17 9.78 3.29 11.18
CA LEU A 17 9.05 4.12 10.20
C LEU A 17 9.82 5.38 9.77
N ARG A 18 10.98 5.65 10.36
CA ARG A 18 11.84 6.79 10.01
C ARG A 18 12.58 6.50 8.70
N ALA A 19 12.85 7.55 7.91
CA ALA A 19 13.81 7.46 6.82
C ALA A 19 15.19 7.07 7.39
N PHE A 20 15.96 6.32 6.60
CA PHE A 20 17.36 6.04 6.90
C PHE A 20 18.15 7.34 6.77
N GLU A 21 19.07 7.57 7.69
CA GLU A 21 20.04 8.65 7.58
C GLU A 21 21.23 8.21 6.72
N GLU A 22 21.99 9.18 6.24
CA GLU A 22 23.14 9.00 5.34
C GLU A 22 24.22 8.07 5.94
N ASP A 23 24.25 7.89 7.26
CA ASP A 23 25.15 6.99 7.98
C ASP A 23 24.58 5.57 8.20
N GLU A 24 23.33 5.31 7.83
CA GLU A 24 22.64 4.02 7.99
C GLU A 24 22.60 3.20 6.67
N ASP A 25 23.27 3.65 5.61
CA ASP A 25 23.31 3.04 4.27
C ASP A 25 23.73 1.55 4.27
N ILE A 26 24.58 1.16 5.23
CA ILE A 26 25.08 -0.22 5.38
C ILE A 26 23.93 -1.21 5.67
N LEU A 27 22.83 -0.74 6.27
CA LEU A 27 21.64 -1.54 6.58
C LEU A 27 20.73 -1.76 5.36
N PHE A 28 20.88 -0.97 4.30
CA PHE A 28 20.13 -1.07 3.04
C PHE A 28 20.93 -1.68 1.88
N PHE A 29 22.18 -2.06 2.13
CA PHE A 29 23.07 -2.62 1.12
C PHE A 29 22.44 -3.86 0.43
N GLY A 30 22.31 -3.78 -0.89
CA GLY A 30 21.75 -4.85 -1.74
C GLY A 30 20.26 -4.76 -2.06
N ARG A 31 19.51 -3.79 -1.49
CA ARG A 31 18.09 -3.56 -1.80
C ARG A 31 17.84 -2.44 -2.81
N GLU A 32 18.80 -1.56 -3.04
CA GLU A 32 18.73 -0.49 -4.06
C GLU A 32 18.39 -1.02 -5.45
N LYS A 33 19.08 -2.08 -5.90
CA LYS A 33 18.79 -2.73 -7.18
C LYS A 33 17.33 -3.20 -7.28
N GLN A 34 16.77 -3.68 -6.18
CA GLN A 34 15.36 -4.12 -6.15
C GLN A 34 14.40 -2.93 -6.21
N ILE A 35 14.73 -1.82 -5.55
CA ILE A 35 13.97 -0.57 -5.63
C ILE A 35 14.00 -0.03 -7.07
N ASP A 36 15.18 0.03 -7.70
CA ASP A 36 15.34 0.44 -9.09
C ASP A 36 14.53 -0.43 -10.05
N GLU A 37 14.52 -1.74 -9.85
CA GLU A 37 13.70 -2.66 -10.63
C GLU A 37 12.20 -2.42 -10.44
N LEU A 38 11.75 -2.17 -9.20
CA LEU A 38 10.36 -1.84 -8.92
C LEU A 38 9.95 -0.52 -9.57
N VAL A 39 10.80 0.51 -9.49
CA VAL A 39 10.59 1.80 -10.16
C VAL A 39 10.50 1.62 -11.66
N LYS A 40 11.43 0.87 -12.27
CA LYS A 40 11.39 0.57 -13.71
C LYS A 40 10.10 -0.16 -14.11
N LYS A 41 9.64 -1.12 -13.30
CA LYS A 41 8.38 -1.83 -13.54
C LYS A 41 7.17 -0.90 -13.45
N LEU A 42 7.09 -0.03 -12.45
CA LEU A 42 5.99 0.92 -12.27
C LEU A 42 5.79 1.87 -13.47
N ARG A 43 6.85 2.11 -14.26
CA ARG A 43 6.76 2.91 -15.49
C ARG A 43 6.07 2.20 -16.65
N THR A 44 5.98 0.87 -16.60
CA THR A 44 5.49 0.05 -17.72
C THR A 44 4.27 -0.79 -17.34
N THR A 45 4.04 -1.02 -16.05
CA THR A 45 2.91 -1.80 -15.55
C THR A 45 2.21 -1.07 -14.41
N ARG A 46 0.89 -1.27 -14.30
CA ARG A 46 0.05 -0.71 -13.23
C ARG A 46 -0.18 -1.67 -12.07
N LEU A 47 0.35 -2.89 -12.18
CA LEU A 47 0.25 -3.93 -11.16
C LEU A 47 1.58 -4.65 -11.05
N ILE A 48 2.06 -4.79 -9.81
CA ILE A 48 3.31 -5.48 -9.47
C ILE A 48 3.04 -6.35 -8.25
N ALA A 49 3.36 -7.65 -8.37
CA ALA A 49 3.39 -8.55 -7.23
C ALA A 49 4.81 -8.65 -6.68
N VAL A 50 4.97 -8.45 -5.37
CA VAL A 50 6.24 -8.59 -4.66
C VAL A 50 6.18 -9.85 -3.80
N ILE A 51 6.93 -10.88 -4.19
CA ILE A 51 6.86 -12.22 -3.60
C ILE A 51 8.18 -12.57 -2.91
N GLY A 52 8.10 -13.31 -1.81
CA GLY A 52 9.25 -13.77 -1.03
C GLY A 52 8.81 -14.31 0.32
N SER A 53 9.68 -15.06 0.99
CA SER A 53 9.41 -15.70 2.28
C SER A 53 8.87 -14.72 3.33
N SER A 54 8.12 -15.22 4.32
CA SER A 54 7.74 -14.41 5.48
C SER A 54 8.99 -13.84 6.16
N GLY A 55 8.94 -12.60 6.63
CA GLY A 55 10.10 -11.92 7.24
C GLY A 55 11.21 -11.48 6.28
N SER A 56 11.12 -11.73 4.96
CA SER A 56 12.14 -11.31 3.98
C SER A 56 12.25 -9.80 3.73
N GLY A 57 11.50 -8.98 4.47
CA GLY A 57 11.57 -7.51 4.40
C GLY A 57 10.79 -6.86 3.25
N LYS A 58 9.85 -7.55 2.60
CA LYS A 58 9.07 -7.00 1.45
C LYS A 58 8.34 -5.71 1.80
N SER A 59 7.58 -5.70 2.89
CA SER A 59 6.82 -4.51 3.29
C SER A 59 7.76 -3.35 3.63
N SER A 60 8.91 -3.62 4.26
CA SER A 60 9.95 -2.62 4.52
C SER A 60 10.61 -2.10 3.25
N LEU A 61 10.91 -2.98 2.27
CA LEU A 61 11.45 -2.58 0.96
C LEU A 61 10.53 -1.57 0.26
N ILE A 62 9.21 -1.79 0.33
CA ILE A 62 8.25 -0.87 -0.28
C ILE A 62 8.07 0.40 0.56
N LYS A 63 7.84 0.28 1.86
CA LYS A 63 7.50 1.41 2.73
C LYS A 63 8.67 2.32 3.03
N SER A 64 9.87 1.78 3.20
CA SER A 64 11.07 2.53 3.55
C SER A 64 12.00 2.76 2.36
N GLY A 65 11.82 2.01 1.27
CA GLY A 65 12.61 2.16 0.05
C GLY A 65 11.82 2.81 -1.09
N LEU A 66 10.89 2.05 -1.68
CA LEU A 66 10.16 2.48 -2.87
C LEU A 66 9.35 3.77 -2.65
N ILE A 67 8.50 3.82 -1.63
CA ILE A 67 7.60 4.97 -1.40
C ILE A 67 8.37 6.28 -1.18
N PRO A 68 9.40 6.34 -0.31
CA PRO A 68 10.23 7.53 -0.17
C PRO A 68 10.90 7.95 -1.49
N ASN A 69 11.37 6.99 -2.29
CA ASN A 69 11.93 7.27 -3.62
C ASN A 69 10.90 7.84 -4.61
N LEU A 70 9.64 7.41 -4.53
CA LEU A 70 8.56 7.96 -5.35
C LEU A 70 8.18 9.39 -4.94
N GLN A 71 8.16 9.67 -3.64
CA GLN A 71 7.73 10.98 -3.09
C GLN A 71 8.81 12.07 -3.16
N SER A 72 10.09 11.69 -3.09
CA SER A 72 11.22 12.62 -3.19
C SER A 72 11.46 13.18 -4.59
N GLY A 73 10.72 12.72 -5.60
CA GLY A 73 10.75 13.30 -6.95
C GLY A 73 12.03 13.02 -7.73
N PHE A 74 12.93 12.15 -7.24
CA PHE A 74 14.14 11.72 -7.96
C PHE A 74 13.87 11.00 -9.29
N MET A 75 12.60 10.77 -9.65
CA MET A 75 12.19 10.23 -10.94
C MET A 75 11.91 11.31 -11.97
N SER A 76 12.87 11.60 -12.85
CA SER A 76 12.73 12.52 -13.99
C SER A 76 11.77 12.04 -15.11
N GLY A 77 10.87 11.07 -14.86
CA GLY A 77 10.05 10.48 -15.94
C GLY A 77 8.90 9.55 -15.57
N ALA A 78 8.53 9.41 -14.29
CA ALA A 78 7.30 8.70 -13.88
C ALA A 78 6.21 9.66 -13.34
N GLY A 79 6.50 10.97 -13.29
CA GLY A 79 5.70 11.97 -12.59
C GLY A 79 6.19 12.17 -11.16
N SER A 80 6.15 13.41 -10.68
CA SER A 80 6.71 13.83 -9.39
C SER A 80 5.74 13.76 -8.22
N ASN A 81 4.46 13.45 -8.45
CA ASN A 81 3.43 13.57 -7.42
C ASN A 81 2.72 12.24 -7.19
N TRP A 82 3.23 11.43 -6.26
CA TRP A 82 2.63 10.15 -5.89
C TRP A 82 1.80 10.29 -4.61
N ARG A 83 0.51 9.99 -4.71
CA ARG A 83 -0.40 9.76 -3.59
C ARG A 83 -0.32 8.29 -3.19
N ILE A 84 -0.38 8.00 -1.90
CA ILE A 84 -0.11 6.66 -1.36
C ILE A 84 -1.32 6.16 -0.55
N CYS A 85 -1.95 5.09 -1.02
CA CYS A 85 -2.94 4.33 -0.27
C CYS A 85 -2.32 3.00 0.18
N SER A 86 -2.07 2.83 1.49
CA SER A 86 -1.54 1.58 2.04
C SER A 86 -2.53 0.97 3.03
N PHE A 87 -2.81 -0.32 2.88
CA PHE A 87 -3.70 -1.06 3.77
C PHE A 87 -3.38 -2.57 3.74
N LYS A 88 -4.02 -3.31 4.65
CA LYS A 88 -4.10 -4.76 4.62
C LYS A 88 -5.53 -5.17 4.29
N PRO A 89 -5.77 -6.18 3.43
CA PRO A 89 -7.12 -6.59 3.07
C PRO A 89 -7.99 -7.02 4.24
N GLY A 90 -7.45 -7.79 5.20
CA GLY A 90 -8.23 -8.31 6.32
C GLY A 90 -9.50 -9.05 5.88
N SER A 91 -10.53 -9.02 6.73
CA SER A 91 -11.82 -9.68 6.49
C SER A 91 -12.81 -8.88 5.65
N ASP A 92 -12.58 -7.57 5.47
CA ASP A 92 -13.39 -6.71 4.58
C ASP A 92 -12.45 -5.88 3.69
N PRO A 93 -12.01 -6.44 2.55
CA PRO A 93 -10.99 -5.81 1.72
C PRO A 93 -11.48 -4.52 1.04
N ILE A 94 -12.78 -4.38 0.80
CA ILE A 94 -13.35 -3.16 0.22
C ILE A 94 -13.35 -2.05 1.26
N LYS A 95 -13.84 -2.33 2.48
CA LYS A 95 -13.81 -1.34 3.56
C LYS A 95 -12.39 -0.92 3.89
N ASN A 96 -11.45 -1.85 4.02
CA ASN A 96 -10.05 -1.52 4.32
C ASN A 96 -9.36 -0.74 3.19
N LEU A 97 -9.77 -0.94 1.93
CA LEU A 97 -9.35 -0.09 0.83
C LEU A 97 -9.89 1.34 0.99
N VAL A 98 -11.18 1.51 1.30
CA VAL A 98 -11.79 2.83 1.56
C VAL A 98 -11.07 3.56 2.68
N ASP A 99 -10.87 2.88 3.82
CA ASP A 99 -10.14 3.42 4.98
C ASP A 99 -8.71 3.84 4.61
N GLY A 100 -8.11 3.21 3.60
CA GLY A 100 -6.81 3.60 3.03
C GLY A 100 -6.89 4.79 2.08
N LEU A 101 -7.95 4.89 1.27
CA LEU A 101 -8.13 5.93 0.27
C LEU A 101 -8.48 7.29 0.89
N VAL A 102 -9.24 7.32 1.99
CA VAL A 102 -9.65 8.58 2.65
C VAL A 102 -8.57 9.19 3.55
N LYS A 103 -7.39 8.57 3.63
CA LYS A 103 -6.28 9.04 4.48
C LYS A 103 -5.54 10.23 3.88
N PRO A 104 -4.85 11.01 4.74
CA PRO A 104 -3.96 12.04 4.28
C PRO A 104 -2.87 11.57 3.34
N GLY A 105 -2.69 12.32 2.24
CA GLY A 105 -1.77 11.96 1.17
C GLY A 105 -2.24 10.83 0.24
N ALA A 106 -3.45 10.31 0.41
CA ALA A 106 -4.12 9.42 -0.55
C ALA A 106 -5.14 10.20 -1.41
N LEU A 107 -6.43 9.90 -1.26
CA LEU A 107 -7.57 10.52 -1.96
C LEU A 107 -8.51 11.25 -0.98
N GLU A 108 -7.96 11.78 0.11
CA GLU A 108 -8.73 12.67 0.99
C GLU A 108 -9.23 13.90 0.23
N ASP A 109 -10.30 14.48 0.75
CA ASP A 109 -10.83 15.76 0.31
C ASP A 109 -11.13 16.58 1.57
N GLU A 110 -10.38 17.66 1.80
CA GLU A 110 -10.53 18.52 2.98
C GLU A 110 -11.88 19.25 3.02
N GLU A 111 -12.54 19.40 1.86
CA GLU A 111 -13.85 20.05 1.76
C GLU A 111 -15.00 19.10 2.13
N ILE A 112 -14.76 17.79 2.11
CA ILE A 112 -15.78 16.76 2.34
C ILE A 112 -15.52 16.05 3.68
N PRO A 113 -16.52 16.01 4.60
CA PRO A 113 -16.38 15.24 5.84
C PRO A 113 -15.99 13.77 5.59
N THR A 114 -15.01 13.26 6.32
CA THR A 114 -14.43 11.91 6.10
C THR A 114 -15.49 10.81 6.10
N ASP A 115 -16.50 10.87 6.95
CA ASP A 115 -17.58 9.86 6.99
C ASP A 115 -18.42 9.87 5.71
N LEU A 116 -18.69 11.05 5.14
CA LEU A 116 -19.42 11.17 3.89
C LEU A 116 -18.58 10.64 2.72
N LEU A 117 -17.29 10.99 2.69
CA LEU A 117 -16.35 10.52 1.68
C LEU A 117 -16.18 8.99 1.72
N THR A 118 -16.08 8.42 2.94
CA THR A 118 -16.03 6.97 3.19
C THR A 118 -17.24 6.28 2.57
N ASN A 119 -18.45 6.77 2.87
CA ASN A 119 -19.68 6.19 2.33
C ASN A 119 -19.77 6.31 0.80
N LEU A 120 -19.33 7.43 0.23
CA LEU A 120 -19.30 7.66 -1.21
C LEU A 120 -18.37 6.69 -1.93
N TYR A 121 -17.13 6.55 -1.42
CA TYR A 121 -16.13 5.64 -1.98
C TYR A 121 -16.58 4.19 -1.82
N GLU A 122 -17.06 3.79 -0.64
CA GLU A 122 -17.55 2.43 -0.41
C GLU A 122 -18.69 2.07 -1.36
N SER A 123 -19.66 2.97 -1.51
CA SER A 123 -20.79 2.79 -2.44
C SER A 123 -20.33 2.61 -3.89
N SER A 124 -19.32 3.37 -4.32
CA SER A 124 -18.78 3.31 -5.68
C SER A 124 -18.01 2.02 -5.92
N LEU A 125 -17.14 1.62 -4.98
CA LEU A 125 -16.34 0.40 -5.06
C LEU A 125 -17.21 -0.87 -5.06
N ARG A 126 -18.29 -0.90 -4.26
CA ARG A 126 -19.19 -2.07 -4.20
C ARG A 126 -20.13 -2.19 -5.40
N ARG A 127 -20.44 -1.08 -6.08
CA ARG A 127 -21.42 -1.04 -7.18
C ARG A 127 -20.84 -1.47 -8.52
N SER A 128 -19.56 -1.22 -8.77
CA SER A 128 -18.95 -1.34 -10.10
C SER A 128 -17.53 -1.88 -10.00
N SER A 129 -17.15 -2.79 -10.91
CA SER A 129 -15.75 -3.19 -11.05
C SER A 129 -14.84 -2.06 -11.57
N ASN A 130 -15.42 -0.98 -12.11
CA ASN A 130 -14.70 0.26 -12.41
C ASN A 130 -14.68 1.25 -11.23
N GLY A 131 -15.30 0.91 -10.08
CA GLY A 131 -15.51 1.84 -8.99
C GLY A 131 -14.22 2.52 -8.51
N LEU A 132 -13.09 1.82 -8.53
CA LEU A 132 -11.80 2.40 -8.16
C LEU A 132 -11.33 3.47 -9.16
N ILE A 133 -11.57 3.25 -10.45
CA ILE A 133 -11.25 4.22 -11.51
C ILE A 133 -12.17 5.44 -11.38
N GLU A 134 -13.45 5.22 -11.06
CA GLU A 134 -14.43 6.27 -10.82
C GLU A 134 -14.04 7.14 -9.62
N VAL A 135 -13.72 6.51 -8.49
CA VAL A 135 -13.23 7.18 -7.27
C VAL A 135 -11.99 8.01 -7.57
N TYR A 136 -10.97 7.44 -8.23
CA TYR A 136 -9.76 8.18 -8.59
C TYR A 136 -10.02 9.38 -9.52
N LYS A 137 -10.96 9.25 -10.48
CA LYS A 137 -11.32 10.36 -11.38
C LYS A 137 -12.13 11.46 -10.68
N GLN A 138 -12.90 11.10 -9.66
CA GLN A 138 -13.78 12.01 -8.93
C GLN A 138 -13.08 12.72 -7.78
N SER A 139 -11.98 12.17 -7.25
CA SER A 139 -11.25 12.71 -6.10
C SER A 139 -10.54 14.05 -6.38
N GLY A 140 -10.81 14.71 -7.51
CA GLY A 140 -10.26 16.03 -7.84
C GLY A 140 -8.74 16.08 -8.02
N ILE A 141 -8.05 14.94 -7.95
CA ILE A 141 -6.61 14.86 -8.09
C ILE A 141 -6.22 15.43 -9.46
N GLU A 142 -5.34 16.43 -9.46
CA GLU A 142 -4.88 17.07 -10.68
C GLU A 142 -4.30 16.02 -11.64
N LYS A 143 -4.47 16.24 -12.95
CA LYS A 143 -4.09 15.36 -14.08
C LYS A 143 -2.65 14.83 -14.07
N HIS A 144 -1.82 15.23 -13.11
CA HIS A 144 -0.40 14.91 -12.99
C HIS A 144 -0.01 14.14 -11.71
N ASN A 145 -0.97 13.75 -10.85
CA ASN A 145 -0.65 12.89 -9.70
C ASN A 145 -1.01 11.42 -9.95
N ASN A 146 -0.09 10.54 -9.60
CA ASN A 146 -0.28 9.09 -9.63
C ASN A 146 -0.77 8.61 -8.27
N LEU A 147 -1.63 7.59 -8.24
CA LEU A 147 -1.99 6.88 -7.02
C LEU A 147 -1.27 5.52 -6.97
N LEU A 148 -0.43 5.32 -5.95
CA LEU A 148 0.09 4.00 -5.61
C LEU A 148 -0.81 3.36 -4.56
N ILE A 149 -1.35 2.18 -4.88
CA ILE A 149 -2.09 1.36 -3.92
C ILE A 149 -1.19 0.21 -3.48
N LEU A 150 -0.76 0.25 -2.22
CA LEU A 150 -0.02 -0.82 -1.57
C LEU A 150 -0.99 -1.72 -0.80
N VAL A 151 -1.20 -2.93 -1.34
CA VAL A 151 -1.92 -4.00 -0.66
C VAL A 151 -0.91 -4.88 0.07
N ASP A 152 -0.69 -4.62 1.35
CA ASP A 152 0.22 -5.39 2.20
C ASP A 152 -0.47 -6.68 2.67
N GLN A 153 0.28 -7.79 2.78
CA GLN A 153 -0.27 -9.10 3.17
C GLN A 153 -1.47 -9.54 2.31
N PHE A 154 -1.36 -9.42 0.97
CA PHE A 154 -2.42 -9.79 0.02
C PHE A 154 -2.94 -11.23 0.23
N GLU A 155 -2.09 -12.14 0.71
CA GLU A 155 -2.46 -13.52 1.00
C GLU A 155 -3.60 -13.67 2.03
N GLU A 156 -3.86 -12.64 2.84
CA GLU A 156 -4.98 -12.62 3.77
C GLU A 156 -6.33 -12.80 3.06
N ILE A 157 -6.47 -12.31 1.82
CA ILE A 157 -7.70 -12.46 1.03
C ILE A 157 -8.08 -13.93 0.88
N PHE A 158 -7.12 -14.82 0.61
CA PHE A 158 -7.38 -16.25 0.47
C PHE A 158 -7.67 -16.94 1.80
N ARG A 159 -7.21 -16.36 2.92
CA ARG A 159 -7.52 -16.86 4.25
C ARG A 159 -8.96 -16.51 4.61
N PHE A 160 -9.37 -15.25 4.43
CA PHE A 160 -10.72 -14.78 4.78
C PHE A 160 -11.79 -15.23 3.81
N SER A 161 -11.49 -15.36 2.51
CA SER A 161 -12.45 -15.87 1.52
C SER A 161 -12.91 -17.31 1.82
N LYS A 162 -12.08 -18.13 2.48
CA LYS A 162 -12.46 -19.48 2.93
C LYS A 162 -13.50 -19.45 4.05
N PHE A 163 -13.51 -18.39 4.87
CA PHE A 163 -14.53 -18.22 5.90
C PHE A 163 -15.82 -17.58 5.35
N GLU A 164 -15.72 -16.75 4.31
CA GLU A 164 -16.88 -16.19 3.59
C GLU A 164 -17.70 -17.28 2.88
N SER A 165 -17.06 -18.29 2.29
CA SER A 165 -17.75 -19.37 1.57
C SER A 165 -18.67 -20.24 2.43
N ASP A 166 -18.47 -20.24 3.76
CA ASP A 166 -19.25 -21.02 4.72
C ASP A 166 -20.46 -20.24 5.27
N SER A 167 -20.55 -18.94 4.99
CA SER A 167 -21.63 -18.06 5.43
C SER A 167 -22.74 -18.00 4.37
N ARG A 168 -24.00 -18.23 4.77
CA ARG A 168 -25.17 -18.30 3.86
C ARG A 168 -25.50 -16.99 3.10
N ASP A 169 -24.84 -15.89 3.42
CA ASP A 169 -25.06 -14.57 2.84
C ASP A 169 -23.81 -14.16 2.04
N GLY A 170 -23.65 -14.78 0.87
CA GLY A 170 -22.43 -14.79 0.06
C GLY A 170 -22.11 -13.47 -0.63
N LYS A 171 -21.77 -12.42 0.13
CA LYS A 171 -20.98 -11.31 -0.39
C LYS A 171 -19.54 -11.77 -0.56
N ARG A 172 -19.15 -12.15 -1.78
CA ARG A 172 -17.76 -12.44 -2.13
C ARG A 172 -16.99 -11.13 -2.32
N ASP A 173 -16.87 -10.35 -1.25
CA ASP A 173 -16.18 -9.05 -1.27
C ASP A 173 -14.72 -9.19 -1.71
N SER A 174 -14.10 -10.33 -1.39
CA SER A 174 -12.79 -10.73 -1.91
C SER A 174 -12.72 -10.75 -3.46
N VAL A 175 -13.74 -11.30 -4.13
CA VAL A 175 -13.78 -11.37 -5.60
C VAL A 175 -14.03 -9.99 -6.20
N ALA A 176 -14.96 -9.23 -5.62
CA ALA A 176 -15.22 -7.85 -6.03
C ALA A 176 -13.97 -6.97 -5.91
N PHE A 177 -13.24 -7.10 -4.80
CA PHE A 177 -11.96 -6.44 -4.57
C PHE A 177 -10.90 -6.80 -5.62
N ILE A 178 -10.72 -8.10 -5.92
CA ILE A 178 -9.78 -8.53 -6.97
C ILE A 178 -10.17 -7.95 -8.33
N ASN A 179 -11.45 -7.94 -8.66
CA ASN A 179 -11.94 -7.37 -9.92
C ASN A 179 -11.67 -5.86 -10.02
N LEU A 180 -11.82 -5.10 -8.93
CA LEU A 180 -11.45 -3.68 -8.88
C LEU A 180 -9.97 -3.49 -9.20
N MET A 181 -9.08 -4.26 -8.57
CA MET A 181 -7.63 -4.18 -8.81
C MET A 181 -7.27 -4.52 -10.26
N LEU A 182 -7.80 -5.63 -10.77
CA LEU A 182 -7.55 -6.07 -12.14
C LEU A 182 -8.09 -5.09 -13.19
N LYS A 183 -9.18 -4.39 -12.89
CA LYS A 183 -9.76 -3.41 -13.81
C LYS A 183 -8.95 -2.11 -13.83
N ALA A 184 -8.49 -1.64 -12.66
CA ALA A 184 -7.62 -0.48 -12.55
C ALA A 184 -6.21 -0.71 -13.12
N ALA A 185 -5.76 -1.98 -13.15
CA ALA A 185 -4.46 -2.36 -13.70
C ALA A 185 -4.39 -2.41 -15.24
N LYS A 186 -5.53 -2.29 -15.94
CA LYS A 186 -5.60 -2.24 -17.41
C LYS A 186 -5.29 -0.83 -17.93
#